data_AF-A0A816MFP3-F1
#
_entry.id   AF-A0A816MFP3-F1
#
_cell.length_a   1.000
_cell.length_b   1.000
_cell.length_c   1.000
_cell.angle_alpha   90.00
_cell.angle_beta   90.00
_cell.angle_gamma   90.00
#
_symmetry.space_group_name_H-M   'P 1'
#
loop_
_entity.id
_entity.type
_entity.pdbx_description
1 polymer ?
#
loop_
_entity_poly.entity_id
_entity_poly.type
_entity_poly.pdbx_seq_one_letter_code
_entity_poly.pdbx_strand_id
1 'polypeptide(L)'
;ASLTQLRSTCKRWYALFKDPRFIEKNKGKAARQFILKKDDGVYSVRIDLHNSFEFTRKLTTLEDSQQVCDGLLLCTINSDRYLVNKLVVWNPCTGQTRWIQPSNRNRKQDGYFLGYENNNESCQCYKILRSSATLDEF
;
A
#
# COMPACT_ATOMS: atom_id res chain seq x y z
N ALA A 1 15.17 -13.13 4.81
CA ALA A 1 15.55 -11.93 5.60
C ALA A 1 15.46 -12.27 7.10
N SER A 2 16.00 -11.46 8.01
CA SER A 2 16.04 -11.78 9.46
C SER A 2 15.37 -10.72 10.34
N LEU A 3 15.04 -11.06 11.60
CA LEU A 3 14.30 -10.20 12.55
C LEU A 3 15.16 -8.98 12.88
N THR A 4 16.48 -9.22 12.84
CA THR A 4 17.54 -8.23 12.95
C THR A 4 17.52 -7.21 11.81
N GLN A 5 17.12 -7.59 10.61
CA GLN A 5 16.97 -6.66 9.47
C GLN A 5 15.71 -5.80 9.61
N LEU A 6 14.65 -6.33 10.24
CA LEU A 6 13.46 -5.56 10.60
C LEU A 6 13.74 -4.53 11.71
N ARG A 7 14.68 -4.83 12.63
CA ARG A 7 15.13 -3.87 13.65
C ARG A 7 15.73 -2.61 13.04
N SER A 8 16.48 -2.73 11.93
CA SER A 8 17.10 -1.57 11.28
C SER A 8 16.13 -0.79 10.40
N THR A 9 15.09 -1.43 9.85
CA THR A 9 14.10 -0.75 9.00
C THR A 9 12.89 -0.21 9.76
N CYS A 10 12.44 -0.88 10.82
CA CYS A 10 11.26 -0.45 11.58
C CYS A 10 11.24 -0.94 13.03
N LYS A 11 11.57 -0.02 13.96
CA LYS A 11 11.56 -0.28 15.42
C LYS A 11 10.19 -0.75 15.95
N ARG A 12 9.09 -0.20 15.41
CA ARG A 12 7.71 -0.58 15.83
C ARG A 12 7.39 -2.02 15.44
N TRP A 13 7.68 -2.41 14.20
CA TRP A 13 7.45 -3.79 13.75
C TRP A 13 8.34 -4.77 14.51
N TYR A 14 9.62 -4.43 14.72
CA TYR A 14 10.52 -5.24 15.55
C TYR A 14 9.98 -5.46 16.97
N ALA A 15 9.50 -4.41 17.64
CA ALA A 15 8.91 -4.51 18.96
C ALA A 15 7.66 -5.40 18.97
N LEU A 16 6.79 -5.26 17.98
CA LEU A 16 5.55 -6.05 17.85
C LEU A 16 5.85 -7.56 17.71
N PHE A 17 6.79 -7.93 16.85
CA PHE A 17 7.15 -9.35 16.67
C PHE A 17 7.95 -9.94 17.81
N LYS A 18 8.45 -9.12 18.73
CA LYS A 18 9.08 -9.55 19.98
C LYS A 18 8.11 -9.59 21.16
N ASP A 19 6.88 -9.06 21.03
CA ASP A 19 5.88 -9.11 22.09
C ASP A 19 5.37 -10.56 22.26
N PRO A 20 5.61 -11.21 23.41
CA PRO A 20 5.16 -12.58 23.66
C PRO A 20 3.65 -12.76 23.47
N ARG A 21 2.84 -11.74 23.81
CA ARG A 21 1.38 -11.77 23.65
C ARG A 21 0.99 -11.77 22.18
N PHE A 22 1.73 -11.03 21.34
CA PHE A 22 1.51 -11.03 19.90
C PHE A 22 1.86 -12.39 19.29
N ILE A 23 2.99 -12.98 19.71
CA ILE A 23 3.42 -14.30 19.26
C ILE A 23 2.39 -15.35 19.65
N GLU A 24 2.01 -15.43 20.92
CA GLU A 24 1.04 -16.41 21.44
C GLU A 24 -0.31 -16.29 20.74
N LYS A 25 -0.84 -15.07 20.58
CA LYS A 25 -2.11 -14.81 19.88
C LYS A 25 -2.10 -15.25 18.41
N ASN A 26 -0.92 -15.30 17.79
CA ASN A 26 -0.79 -15.63 16.37
C ASN A 26 -0.06 -16.96 16.10
N LYS A 27 0.32 -17.70 17.14
CA LYS A 27 0.92 -19.03 17.05
C LYS A 27 -0.06 -19.99 16.39
N GLY A 28 0.41 -20.80 15.44
CA GLY A 28 -0.43 -21.75 14.70
C GLY A 28 -1.37 -21.12 13.67
N LYS A 29 -1.34 -19.79 13.47
CA LYS A 29 -2.06 -19.14 12.37
C LYS A 29 -1.22 -19.18 11.10
N ALA A 30 -1.88 -19.26 9.95
CA ALA A 30 -1.21 -19.19 8.66
C ALA A 30 -0.35 -17.92 8.52
N ALA A 31 0.76 -18.04 7.78
CA ALA A 31 1.65 -16.93 7.51
C ALA A 31 0.87 -15.72 6.98
N ARG A 32 1.12 -14.55 7.57
CA ARG A 32 0.43 -13.32 7.18
C ARG A 32 1.26 -12.58 6.15
N GLN A 33 0.60 -12.15 5.08
CA GLN A 33 1.20 -11.30 4.06
C GLN A 33 0.88 -9.84 4.37
N PHE A 34 1.92 -9.01 4.39
CA PHE A 34 1.84 -7.58 4.67
C PHE A 34 2.40 -6.78 3.49
N ILE A 35 1.88 -5.58 3.33
CA ILE A 35 2.38 -4.61 2.35
C ILE A 35 3.13 -3.53 3.10
N LEU A 36 4.40 -3.33 2.74
CA LEU A 36 5.26 -2.31 3.30
C LEU A 36 5.60 -1.28 2.23
N LYS A 37 5.28 -0.01 2.48
CA LYS A 37 5.79 1.11 1.68
C LYS A 37 7.12 1.60 2.28
N LYS A 38 8.14 1.71 1.43
CA LYS A 38 9.43 2.38 1.70
C LYS A 38 9.64 3.47 0.65
N ASP A 39 10.60 4.35 0.87
CA ASP A 39 10.94 5.46 -0.03
C ASP A 39 11.17 4.99 -1.48
N ASP A 40 11.73 3.80 -1.68
CA ASP A 40 12.10 3.26 -2.98
C ASP A 40 11.09 2.26 -3.56
N GLY A 41 9.90 2.14 -2.96
CA GLY A 41 8.79 1.35 -3.49
C GLY A 41 8.00 0.57 -2.45
N VAL A 42 7.16 -0.33 -2.95
CA VAL A 42 6.28 -1.16 -2.12
C VAL A 42 6.71 -2.62 -2.15
N TYR A 43 6.65 -3.26 -0.99
CA TYR A 43 7.15 -4.62 -0.75
C TYR A 43 6.06 -5.50 -0.16
N SER A 44 5.99 -6.73 -0.65
CA SER A 44 5.23 -7.80 -0.02
C SER A 44 6.14 -8.52 0.95
N VAL A 45 5.73 -8.57 2.22
CA VAL A 45 6.45 -9.27 3.28
C VAL A 45 5.57 -10.39 3.79
N ARG A 46 6.05 -11.62 3.68
CA ARG A 46 5.43 -12.74 4.40
C ARG A 46 6.15 -12.91 5.73
N ILE A 47 5.35 -12.98 6.78
CA ILE A 47 5.85 -13.15 8.14
C ILE A 47 5.32 -14.46 8.65
N ASP A 48 6.26 -15.37 8.89
CA ASP A 48 6.04 -16.60 9.64
C ASP A 48 6.54 -16.38 11.07
N LEU A 49 5.68 -16.64 12.03
CA LEU A 49 5.98 -16.50 13.45
C LEU A 49 6.88 -17.62 13.97
N HIS A 50 7.27 -18.57 13.12
CA HIS A 50 8.36 -19.52 13.37
C HIS A 50 9.78 -18.91 13.28
N ASN A 51 9.90 -17.58 13.48
CA ASN A 51 11.14 -16.77 13.43
C ASN A 51 11.73 -16.50 12.03
N SER A 52 10.93 -16.56 10.96
CA SER A 52 11.40 -16.21 9.62
C SER A 52 10.50 -15.14 8.96
N PHE A 53 11.13 -14.09 8.46
CA PHE A 53 10.54 -13.03 7.64
C PHE A 53 11.20 -13.17 6.28
N GLU A 54 10.37 -13.40 5.29
CA GLU A 54 10.80 -13.39 3.93
C GLU A 54 10.20 -12.16 3.26
N PHE A 55 11.08 -11.24 2.83
CA PHE A 55 10.68 -10.28 1.81
C PHE A 55 10.44 -11.09 0.55
N THR A 56 9.19 -11.48 0.35
CA THR A 56 8.83 -12.40 -0.72
C THR A 56 9.02 -11.73 -2.07
N ARG A 57 8.77 -10.42 -2.16
CA ARG A 57 8.83 -9.69 -3.42
C ARG A 57 8.85 -8.17 -3.25
N LYS A 58 9.72 -7.46 -3.97
CA LYS A 58 9.51 -6.04 -4.29
C LYS A 58 8.35 -5.97 -5.28
N LEU A 59 7.22 -5.42 -4.84
CA LEU A 59 5.97 -5.42 -5.59
C LEU A 59 6.00 -4.37 -6.71
N THR A 60 6.63 -3.22 -6.46
CA THR A 60 6.82 -2.16 -7.45
C THR A 60 8.14 -1.43 -7.21
N THR A 61 8.80 -1.04 -8.30
CA THR A 61 9.81 0.04 -8.38
C THR A 61 9.20 1.33 -8.90
N LEU A 62 7.88 1.39 -9.10
CA LEU A 62 7.19 2.54 -9.68
C LEU A 62 7.58 3.79 -8.88
N GLU A 63 8.28 4.71 -9.55
CA GLU A 63 8.69 6.04 -9.08
C GLU A 63 7.48 6.97 -8.80
N ASP A 64 6.28 6.43 -9.01
CA ASP A 64 5.00 7.09 -8.88
C ASP A 64 4.46 7.08 -7.44
N SER A 65 3.66 8.11 -7.12
CA SER A 65 3.01 8.24 -5.82
C SER A 65 2.07 7.08 -5.54
N GLN A 66 2.38 6.33 -4.47
CA GLN A 66 1.65 5.16 -4.02
C GLN A 66 1.05 5.40 -2.63
N GLN A 67 -0.24 5.10 -2.49
CA GLN A 67 -0.94 5.08 -1.21
C GLN A 67 -1.46 3.66 -0.92
N VAL A 68 -1.31 3.23 0.34
CA VAL A 68 -1.81 1.94 0.83
C VAL A 68 -3.07 2.17 1.66
N CYS A 69 -4.17 1.47 1.33
CA CYS A 69 -5.41 1.48 2.09
C CYS A 69 -5.94 0.05 2.21
N ASP A 70 -6.01 -0.49 3.42
CA ASP A 70 -6.56 -1.83 3.72
C ASP A 70 -6.03 -2.96 2.81
N GLY A 71 -4.72 -2.98 2.58
CA GLY A 71 -4.10 -3.99 1.72
C GLY A 71 -4.22 -3.73 0.21
N LEU A 72 -4.89 -2.64 -0.21
CA LEU A 72 -4.95 -2.19 -1.60
C LEU A 72 -3.94 -1.06 -1.85
N LEU A 73 -3.40 -1.05 -3.06
CA LEU A 73 -2.50 -0.02 -3.55
C LEU A 73 -3.21 0.83 -4.60
N LEU A 74 -3.24 2.14 -4.39
CA LEU A 74 -3.56 3.10 -5.44
C LEU A 74 -2.26 3.58 -6.06
N CYS A 75 -2.07 3.31 -7.35
CA CYS A 75 -0.93 3.77 -8.13
C CYS A 75 -1.38 4.85 -9.11
N THR A 76 -0.62 5.95 -9.13
CA THR A 76 -0.85 7.08 -10.05
C THR A 76 0.26 7.11 -11.08
N ILE A 77 -0.01 6.65 -12.29
CA ILE A 77 1.01 6.57 -13.34
C ILE A 77 1.07 7.90 -14.07
N ASN A 78 2.19 8.60 -13.86
CA ASN A 78 2.50 9.85 -14.53
C ASN A 78 3.37 9.57 -15.76
N SER A 79 3.04 10.17 -16.90
CA SER A 79 3.88 10.07 -18.09
C SER A 79 3.84 11.37 -18.86
N ASP A 80 4.98 11.77 -19.42
CA ASP A 80 5.05 12.93 -20.30
C ASP A 80 4.13 12.81 -21.51
N ARG A 81 3.87 11.57 -21.96
CA ARG A 81 2.99 11.27 -23.11
C ARG A 81 1.50 11.46 -22.86
N TYR A 82 1.03 11.46 -21.61
CA TYR A 82 -0.39 11.60 -21.30
C TYR A 82 -0.65 12.92 -20.60
N LEU A 83 -1.63 13.71 -21.04
CA LEU A 83 -1.99 14.98 -20.38
C LEU A 83 -2.71 14.78 -19.03
N VAL A 84 -3.10 13.54 -18.71
CA VAL A 84 -3.86 13.17 -17.50
C VAL A 84 -3.24 11.94 -16.83
N ASN A 85 -3.37 11.86 -15.51
CA ASN A 85 -2.84 10.75 -14.72
C ASN A 85 -3.69 9.48 -14.94
N LYS A 86 -3.02 8.34 -15.11
CA LYS A 86 -3.69 7.04 -15.14
C LYS A 86 -3.71 6.46 -13.74
N LEU A 87 -4.86 5.93 -13.32
CA LEU A 87 -5.04 5.37 -11.99
C LEU A 87 -5.29 3.87 -12.08
N VAL A 88 -4.61 3.13 -11.22
CA VAL A 88 -4.86 1.69 -11.04
C VAL A 88 -4.92 1.38 -9.56
N VAL A 89 -5.95 0.64 -9.17
CA VAL A 89 -6.02 -0.01 -7.85
C VAL A 89 -5.51 -1.43 -8.01
N TRP A 90 -4.57 -1.83 -7.16
CA TRP A 90 -3.96 -3.14 -7.19
C TRP A 90 -4.07 -3.83 -5.82
N ASN A 91 -4.54 -5.06 -5.82
CA ASN A 91 -4.41 -5.99 -4.72
C ASN A 91 -3.15 -6.85 -4.95
N PRO A 92 -2.03 -6.57 -4.28
CA PRO A 92 -0.80 -7.33 -4.50
C PRO A 92 -0.81 -8.74 -3.89
N CYS A 93 -1.74 -9.03 -2.97
CA CYS A 93 -1.88 -10.37 -2.39
C CYS A 93 -2.54 -11.33 -3.39
N THR A 94 -3.55 -10.86 -4.13
CA THR A 94 -4.25 -11.66 -5.15
C THR A 94 -3.74 -11.42 -6.57
N GLY A 95 -2.95 -10.37 -6.78
CA GLY A 95 -2.52 -9.91 -8.11
C GLY A 95 -3.59 -9.15 -8.89
N GLN A 96 -4.82 -9.02 -8.36
CA GLN A 96 -5.94 -8.38 -9.06
C GLN A 96 -5.72 -6.88 -9.23
N THR A 97 -5.88 -6.38 -10.44
CA THR A 97 -5.79 -4.95 -10.77
C THR A 97 -7.11 -4.43 -11.32
N ARG A 98 -7.40 -3.16 -11.05
CA ARG A 98 -8.54 -2.44 -11.60
C ARG A 98 -8.10 -1.05 -12.05
N TRP A 99 -8.17 -0.81 -13.35
CA TRP A 99 -7.99 0.53 -13.90
C TRP A 99 -9.18 1.41 -13.52
N ILE A 100 -8.88 2.61 -13.04
CA ILE A 100 -9.89 3.60 -12.70
C ILE A 100 -9.89 4.63 -13.80
N GLN A 101 -11.04 4.83 -14.41
CA GLN A 101 -11.17 5.84 -15.45
C GLN A 101 -11.17 7.23 -14.80
N PRO A 102 -10.18 8.07 -15.12
CA PRO A 102 -10.14 9.43 -14.61
C PRO A 102 -11.33 10.24 -15.15
N SER A 103 -11.98 11.02 -14.29
CA SER A 103 -12.84 12.16 -14.69
C SER A 103 -12.13 13.09 -15.69
N ASN A 104 -12.90 13.72 -16.56
CA ASN A 104 -12.45 14.62 -17.63
C ASN A 104 -11.66 15.83 -17.10
N ARG A 105 -11.77 16.12 -15.79
CA ARG A 105 -11.12 17.27 -15.14
C ARG A 105 -9.77 16.93 -14.51
N ASN A 106 -9.22 15.76 -14.78
CA ASN A 106 -7.97 15.32 -14.15
C ASN A 106 -6.76 16.01 -14.74
N ARG A 107 -5.85 16.45 -13.88
CA ARG A 107 -4.60 17.11 -14.25
C ARG A 107 -3.41 16.29 -13.79
N LYS A 108 -2.26 16.49 -14.43
CA LYS A 108 -1.01 15.85 -14.02
C LYS A 108 -0.62 16.12 -12.56
N GLN A 109 -0.93 17.32 -12.05
CA GLN A 109 -0.59 17.71 -10.68
C GLN A 109 -1.61 17.22 -9.63
N ASP A 110 -2.68 16.54 -10.05
CA ASP A 110 -3.69 16.07 -9.10
C ASP A 110 -3.13 14.94 -8.21
N GLY A 111 -3.30 15.09 -6.90
CA GLY A 111 -3.07 14.05 -5.92
C GLY A 111 -4.32 13.18 -5.75
N TYR A 112 -4.12 11.87 -5.57
CA TYR A 112 -5.20 10.91 -5.38
C TYR A 112 -5.03 10.11 -4.10
N PHE A 113 -6.15 9.86 -3.45
CA PHE A 113 -6.20 9.13 -2.19
C PHE A 113 -7.32 8.09 -2.22
N LEU A 114 -6.99 6.84 -1.92
CA LEU A 114 -7.91 5.75 -1.65
C LEU A 114 -8.29 5.74 -0.17
N GLY A 115 -9.58 5.72 0.09
CA GLY A 115 -10.15 5.50 1.41
C GLY A 115 -11.36 4.59 1.33
N TYR A 116 -11.96 4.32 2.48
CA TYR A 116 -13.23 3.63 2.56
C TYR A 116 -14.13 4.34 3.55
N GLU A 117 -15.43 4.22 3.31
CA GLU A 117 -16.44 4.63 4.27
C GLU A 117 -16.95 3.39 5.00
N ASN A 118 -16.97 3.48 6.34
CA ASN A 118 -17.50 2.42 7.17
C ASN A 118 -18.99 2.70 7.41
N ASN A 119 -19.81 2.44 6.39
CA ASN A 119 -21.25 2.38 6.58
C ASN A 119 -21.53 1.05 7.29
N ASN A 120 -22.45 1.00 8.25
CA ASN A 120 -22.80 -0.20 9.05
C ASN A 120 -23.31 -1.41 8.22
N GLU A 121 -23.09 -1.43 6.92
CA GLU A 121 -23.34 -2.51 5.98
C GLU A 121 -22.15 -3.49 5.95
N SER A 122 -22.42 -4.73 5.53
CA SER A 122 -21.41 -5.81 5.46
C SER A 122 -20.30 -5.58 4.43
N CYS A 123 -20.36 -4.52 3.65
CA CYS A 123 -19.47 -4.26 2.53
C CYS A 123 -18.81 -2.89 2.65
N GLN A 124 -17.49 -2.88 2.63
CA GLN A 124 -16.68 -1.68 2.71
C GLN A 124 -16.73 -0.93 1.37
N CYS A 125 -17.27 0.28 1.38
CA CYS A 125 -17.38 1.11 0.18
C CYS A 125 -16.08 1.92 0.00
N TYR A 126 -15.20 1.44 -0.88
CA TYR A 126 -13.98 2.17 -1.24
C TYR A 126 -14.30 3.38 -2.12
N LYS A 127 -13.67 4.52 -1.82
CA LYS A 127 -13.80 5.79 -2.52
C LYS A 127 -12.41 6.35 -2.85
N ILE A 128 -12.31 7.04 -3.99
CA ILE A 128 -11.08 7.75 -4.38
C ILE A 128 -11.35 9.24 -4.29
N LEU A 129 -10.61 9.91 -3.41
CA LEU A 129 -10.58 11.36 -3.32
C LEU A 129 -9.51 11.90 -4.26
N ARG A 130 -9.82 13.02 -4.90
CA ARG A 130 -8.89 13.79 -5.72
C ARG A 130 -8.66 15.15 -5.09
N SER A 131 -7.40 15.55 -4.99
CA SER A 131 -6.98 16.88 -4.58
C SER A 131 -6.23 17.54 -5.73
N SER A 132 -6.74 18.66 -6.22
CA SER A 132 -6.04 19.49 -7.20
C SER A 132 -5.29 20.60 -6.49
N ALA A 133 -3.97 20.67 -6.68
CA ALA A 133 -3.24 21.89 -6.32
C ALA A 133 -3.52 22.94 -7.40
N THR A 134 -4.21 24.02 -7.05
CA THR A 134 -4.12 25.24 -7.84
C THR A 134 -2.78 25.87 -7.50
N LEU A 135 -1.87 25.93 -8.48
CA LEU A 135 -0.84 26.96 -8.44
C LEU A 135 -1.57 28.27 -8.63
N ASP A 136 -1.97 28.90 -7.53
CA ASP A 136 -2.24 30.33 -7.56
C ASP A 136 -0.87 30.98 -7.79
N GLU A 137 -0.61 31.35 -9.04
CA GLU A 137 0.50 32.24 -9.37
C GLU A 137 0.24 33.56 -8.64
N PHE A 138 1.23 34.00 -7.84
CA PHE A 138 1.23 35.26 -7.12
C PHE A 138 1.13 36.47 -8.06
#